data_AF-A0A2H5FLP2-F1
#
_entry.id   AF-A0A2H5FLP2-F1
#
_cell.length_a   1.000
_cell.length_b   1.000
_cell.length_c   1.000
_cell.angle_alpha   90.00
_cell.angle_beta   90.00
_cell.angle_gamma   90.00
#
_symmetry.space_group_name_H-M   'P 1'
#
loop_
_entity.id
_entity.type
_entity.pdbx_description
1 polymer ?
#
loop_
_entity_poly.entity_id
_entity_poly.type
_entity_poly.pdbx_seq_one_letter_code
_entity_poly.pdbx_strand_id
1 'polypeptide(L)'
;MPIIINSKTDKLFISINKQGVHSFIMLGIYDQNKAKHLLCRVGKFGDSDDKDPNCALVTKFLCNALFYKNKARLGDEGVTRDAKGATPITYQAYDITYDQYLEFIEILESLQTKKNKFFCYKPVATNDNTVTLELSNNLIFSPRLKNKIKENVNELHIGNTCRHSAIALVEATQHAPVASLVSSSFFIGLPYNTVLDYGKPSEEIPFYVLPAPPAAFSGLGPIKTKIITKLYQRMERMLLLETNSQATEDKFLRLKELYLNIVGPQKKLSLSELLQSIQTWKQENQSILTALRKKYFWDSFFTRKSATMSLIEEVERDLQVAQRV
;
A
#
# COMPACT_ATOMS: atom_id res chain seq x y z
N MET A 1 -7.08 -17.06 16.49
CA MET A 1 -6.16 -18.08 15.97
C MET A 1 -4.81 -17.40 15.77
N PRO A 2 -3.70 -17.96 16.25
CA PRO A 2 -2.38 -17.39 16.03
C PRO A 2 -2.01 -17.41 14.54
N ILE A 3 -1.22 -16.42 14.11
CA ILE A 3 -0.64 -16.34 12.77
C ILE A 3 0.87 -16.41 12.93
N ILE A 4 1.52 -17.30 12.18
CA ILE A 4 2.98 -17.44 12.18
C ILE A 4 3.50 -16.76 10.92
N ILE A 5 4.49 -15.88 11.08
CA ILE A 5 5.16 -15.22 9.97
C ILE A 5 6.67 -15.34 10.06
N ASN A 6 7.34 -15.25 8.91
CA ASN A 6 8.76 -15.00 8.82
C ASN A 6 9.02 -13.50 8.60
N SER A 7 9.65 -12.83 9.57
CA SER A 7 9.90 -11.38 9.58
C SER A 7 10.82 -10.89 8.46
N LYS A 8 11.50 -11.80 7.74
CA LYS A 8 12.41 -11.47 6.62
C LYS A 8 11.82 -11.79 5.24
N THR A 9 11.00 -12.83 5.14
CA THR A 9 10.55 -13.34 3.83
C THR A 9 9.08 -13.09 3.55
N ASP A 10 8.23 -13.05 4.59
CA ASP A 10 6.81 -12.78 4.38
C ASP A 10 6.60 -11.32 4.06
N LYS A 11 5.69 -11.06 3.12
CA LYS A 11 5.43 -9.71 2.62
C LYS A 11 4.25 -9.12 3.37
N LEU A 12 4.50 -7.99 4.03
CA LEU A 12 3.48 -7.23 4.72
C LEU A 12 3.06 -6.03 3.87
N PHE A 13 1.81 -5.61 4.04
CA PHE A 13 1.29 -4.42 3.40
C PHE A 13 0.62 -3.49 4.40
N ILE A 14 0.61 -2.20 4.04
CA ILE A 14 -0.32 -1.20 4.56
C ILE A 14 -1.13 -0.64 3.39
N SER A 15 -2.44 -0.47 3.55
CA SER A 15 -3.28 0.13 2.52
C SER A 15 -4.15 1.23 3.08
N ILE A 16 -4.36 2.26 2.28
CA ILE A 16 -5.46 3.20 2.48
C ILE A 16 -6.63 2.69 1.65
N ASN A 17 -7.82 2.75 2.23
CA ASN A 17 -9.03 2.22 1.63
C ASN A 17 -10.15 3.26 1.73
N LYS A 18 -11.12 3.18 0.84
CA LYS A 18 -12.34 4.00 0.87
C LYS A 18 -13.54 3.17 0.46
N GLN A 19 -14.58 3.23 1.27
CA GLN A 19 -15.89 2.65 1.01
C GLN A 19 -16.94 3.76 1.18
N GLY A 20 -17.57 4.18 0.08
CA GLY A 20 -18.48 5.33 0.09
C GLY A 20 -17.85 6.56 0.74
N VAL A 21 -18.45 7.02 1.84
CA VAL A 21 -17.97 8.14 2.65
C VAL A 21 -17.13 7.69 3.85
N HIS A 22 -16.39 6.59 3.77
CA HIS A 22 -15.48 6.21 4.85
C HIS A 22 -14.09 5.94 4.31
N SER A 23 -13.05 6.26 5.07
CA SER A 23 -11.67 5.88 4.74
C SER A 23 -11.00 5.26 5.95
N PHE A 24 -10.32 4.15 5.69
CA PHE A 24 -9.74 3.29 6.72
C PHE A 24 -8.43 2.69 6.22
N ILE A 25 -7.61 2.23 7.16
CA ILE A 25 -6.34 1.59 6.90
C ILE A 25 -6.47 0.10 7.16
N MET A 26 -5.87 -0.71 6.30
CA MET A 26 -5.67 -2.14 6.54
C MET A 26 -4.17 -2.44 6.56
N LEU A 27 -3.77 -3.32 7.47
CA LEU A 27 -2.45 -3.95 7.45
C LEU A 27 -2.64 -5.45 7.38
N GLY A 28 -1.77 -6.12 6.65
CA GLY A 28 -1.91 -7.54 6.44
C GLY A 28 -0.67 -8.18 5.84
N ILE A 29 -0.78 -9.49 5.63
CA ILE A 29 0.17 -10.30 4.90
C ILE A 29 -0.40 -10.52 3.51
N TYR A 30 0.44 -10.43 2.49
CA TYR A 30 0.04 -10.74 1.13
C TYR A 30 1.08 -11.65 0.47
N ASP A 31 0.64 -12.35 -0.56
CA ASP A 31 1.52 -13.12 -1.44
C ASP A 31 1.12 -12.86 -2.88
N GLN A 32 2.12 -12.64 -3.74
CA GLN A 32 1.94 -12.17 -5.12
C GLN A 32 1.00 -10.96 -5.18
N ASN A 33 -0.15 -11.08 -5.85
CA ASN A 33 -1.19 -10.05 -5.92
C ASN A 33 -2.43 -10.45 -5.10
N LYS A 34 -2.28 -11.13 -3.95
CA LYS A 34 -3.40 -11.56 -3.10
C LYS A 34 -3.14 -11.29 -1.62
N ALA A 35 -4.09 -10.65 -0.95
CA ALA A 35 -4.06 -10.53 0.51
C ALA A 35 -4.38 -11.89 1.14
N LYS A 36 -3.53 -12.36 2.06
CA LYS A 36 -3.67 -13.66 2.75
C LYS A 36 -4.38 -13.49 4.09
N HIS A 37 -3.85 -12.61 4.94
CA HIS A 37 -4.37 -12.35 6.27
C HIS A 37 -4.41 -10.87 6.57
N LEU A 38 -5.49 -10.40 7.20
CA LEU A 38 -5.52 -9.08 7.81
C LEU A 38 -5.02 -9.16 9.24
N LEU A 39 -4.11 -8.25 9.57
CA LEU A 39 -3.47 -8.15 10.87
C LEU A 39 -4.04 -6.99 11.70
N CYS A 40 -4.49 -5.93 11.03
CA CYS A 40 -5.08 -4.76 11.69
C CYS A 40 -6.00 -4.02 10.70
N ARG A 41 -7.10 -3.45 11.21
CA ARG A 41 -7.91 -2.50 10.45
C ARG A 41 -8.42 -1.39 11.37
N VAL A 42 -8.15 -0.14 10.99
CA VAL A 42 -8.54 1.03 11.78
C VAL A 42 -9.06 2.14 10.88
N GLY A 43 -9.98 2.93 11.39
CA GLY A 43 -10.51 4.09 10.69
C GLY A 43 -10.86 5.21 11.65
N LYS A 44 -11.11 6.39 11.08
CA LYS A 44 -11.48 7.57 11.87
C LYS A 44 -12.99 7.68 11.97
N PHE A 45 -13.47 7.86 13.19
CA PHE A 45 -14.88 7.98 13.53
C PHE A 45 -15.15 9.29 14.25
N GLY A 46 -16.36 9.82 14.10
CA GLY A 46 -16.84 10.91 14.95
C GLY A 46 -16.89 10.46 16.41
N ASP A 47 -16.50 11.34 17.33
CA ASP A 47 -16.57 11.09 18.76
C ASP A 47 -17.99 11.42 19.26
N SER A 48 -18.96 10.58 18.88
CA SER A 48 -20.29 10.55 19.47
C SER A 48 -20.34 9.48 20.55
N ASP A 49 -20.96 9.77 21.70
CA ASP A 49 -21.22 8.81 22.79
C ASP A 49 -22.10 7.60 22.37
N ASP A 50 -22.53 7.53 21.11
CA ASP A 50 -23.30 6.43 20.55
C ASP A 50 -22.43 5.17 20.37
N LYS A 51 -22.93 4.08 20.95
CA LYS A 51 -22.20 2.81 21.17
C LYS A 51 -21.99 1.95 19.92
N ASP A 52 -22.39 2.39 18.73
CA ASP A 52 -22.20 1.62 17.50
C ASP A 52 -21.93 2.53 16.29
N PRO A 53 -20.73 2.52 15.70
CA PRO A 53 -20.41 3.32 14.52
C PRO A 53 -21.06 2.70 13.28
N ASN A 54 -22.35 2.97 13.08
CA ASN A 54 -23.03 2.63 11.84
C ASN A 54 -22.59 3.56 10.70
N CYS A 55 -22.49 3.03 9.47
CA CYS A 55 -22.11 3.79 8.26
C CYS A 55 -23.01 5.03 8.00
N ALA A 56 -24.29 4.97 8.40
CA ALA A 56 -25.22 6.08 8.32
C ALA A 56 -24.84 7.26 9.25
N LEU A 57 -24.33 6.97 10.45
CA LEU A 57 -23.81 7.98 11.39
C LEU A 57 -22.57 8.65 10.80
N VAL A 58 -21.62 7.87 10.26
CA VAL A 58 -20.41 8.39 9.58
C VAL A 58 -20.77 9.33 8.43
N THR A 59 -21.81 9.00 7.64
CA THR A 59 -22.30 9.85 6.55
C THR A 59 -22.84 11.19 7.04
N LYS A 60 -23.69 11.17 8.07
CA LYS A 60 -24.25 12.38 8.69
C LYS A 60 -23.15 13.25 9.32
N PHE A 61 -22.18 12.63 9.99
CA PHE A 61 -21.04 13.32 10.59
C PHE A 61 -20.10 13.97 9.56
N LEU A 62 -19.90 13.34 8.40
CA LEU A 62 -19.07 13.90 7.34
C LEU A 62 -19.77 15.03 6.58
N CYS A 63 -21.09 14.93 6.34
CA CYS A 63 -21.87 16.04 5.82
C CYS A 63 -21.84 17.25 6.78
N ASN A 64 -21.88 17.01 8.09
CA ASN A 64 -21.72 18.08 9.09
C ASN A 64 -20.29 18.62 9.16
N ALA A 65 -19.27 17.77 8.94
CA ALA A 65 -17.86 18.17 8.92
C ALA A 65 -17.47 19.04 7.71
N LEU A 66 -18.35 19.18 6.71
CA LEU A 66 -18.21 20.17 5.64
C LEU A 66 -18.41 21.60 6.15
N PHE A 67 -19.16 21.78 7.24
CA PHE A 67 -19.53 23.09 7.78
C PHE A 67 -19.01 23.34 9.22
N TYR A 68 -18.65 22.30 9.97
CA TYR A 68 -18.23 22.41 11.37
C TYR A 68 -17.05 21.50 11.73
N LYS A 69 -16.27 21.89 12.76
CA LYS A 69 -15.19 21.07 13.33
C LYS A 69 -15.76 20.10 14.36
N ASN A 70 -15.68 18.80 14.09
CA ASN A 70 -16.17 17.75 14.98
C ASN A 70 -15.01 17.06 15.71
N LYS A 71 -15.23 16.64 16.96
CA LYS A 71 -14.30 15.73 17.64
C LYS A 71 -14.32 14.38 16.92
N ALA A 72 -13.16 13.77 16.79
CA ALA A 72 -13.00 12.47 16.17
C ALA A 72 -11.98 11.63 16.91
N ARG A 73 -11.98 10.33 16.64
CA ARG A 73 -10.98 9.40 17.13
C ARG A 73 -10.69 8.33 16.10
N LEU A 74 -9.50 7.77 16.17
CA LEU A 74 -9.20 6.52 15.49
C LEU A 74 -9.87 5.38 16.26
N GLY A 75 -10.60 4.50 15.57
CA GLY A 75 -11.27 3.34 16.14
C GLY A 75 -10.91 2.06 15.40
N ASP A 76 -11.07 0.94 16.09
CA ASP A 76 -10.94 -0.39 15.53
C ASP A 76 -12.12 -0.75 14.63
N GLU A 77 -11.84 -1.35 13.48
CA GLU A 77 -12.86 -1.84 12.56
C GLU A 77 -12.99 -3.36 12.52
N GLY A 78 -12.19 -4.07 13.32
CA GLY A 78 -12.09 -5.51 13.30
C GLY A 78 -11.41 -6.06 12.05
N VAL A 79 -10.76 -7.21 12.19
CA VAL A 79 -10.00 -7.89 11.11
C VAL A 79 -10.84 -8.91 10.32
N THR A 80 -12.02 -9.26 10.81
CA THR A 80 -12.96 -10.21 10.21
C THR A 80 -14.39 -9.68 10.24
N ARG A 81 -15.27 -10.23 9.38
CA ARG A 81 -16.71 -9.97 9.35
C ARG A 81 -17.46 -11.28 9.12
N ASP A 82 -18.69 -11.37 9.60
CA ASP A 82 -19.52 -12.58 9.49
C ASP A 82 -20.18 -12.75 8.11
N ALA A 83 -20.19 -11.69 7.30
CA ALA A 83 -20.82 -11.68 5.98
C ALA A 83 -19.82 -11.24 4.90
N LYS A 84 -20.03 -11.78 3.68
CA LYS A 84 -19.37 -11.30 2.46
C LYS A 84 -19.83 -9.87 2.17
N GLY A 85 -18.89 -8.95 1.94
CA GLY A 85 -19.21 -7.59 1.56
C GLY A 85 -19.64 -7.52 0.10
N ALA A 86 -20.77 -6.87 -0.18
CA ALA A 86 -21.24 -6.65 -1.56
C ALA A 86 -20.78 -5.30 -2.15
N THR A 87 -20.26 -4.40 -1.32
CA THR A 87 -19.90 -3.04 -1.76
C THR A 87 -18.44 -2.98 -2.19
N PRO A 88 -18.15 -2.51 -3.43
CA PRO A 88 -16.79 -2.21 -3.85
C PRO A 88 -16.13 -1.18 -2.94
N ILE A 89 -14.83 -1.38 -2.72
CA ILE A 89 -13.95 -0.40 -2.09
C ILE A 89 -12.91 0.06 -3.11
N THR A 90 -12.45 1.29 -2.94
CA THR A 90 -11.25 1.77 -3.62
C THR A 90 -10.06 1.70 -2.67
N TYR A 91 -8.86 1.39 -3.15
CA TYR A 91 -7.67 1.24 -2.32
C TYR A 91 -6.38 1.68 -3.01
N GLN A 92 -5.35 1.86 -2.19
CA GLN A 92 -3.94 1.96 -2.59
C GLN A 92 -3.12 1.29 -1.48
N ALA A 93 -2.30 0.31 -1.85
CA ALA A 93 -1.49 -0.47 -0.92
C ALA A 93 0.02 -0.34 -1.20
N TYR A 94 0.80 -0.56 -0.15
CA TYR A 94 2.26 -0.41 -0.14
C TYR A 94 2.91 -1.51 0.70
N ASP A 95 4.11 -1.92 0.31
CA ASP A 95 4.96 -2.78 1.09
C ASP A 95 5.38 -2.07 2.37
N ILE A 96 5.38 -2.82 3.46
CA ILE A 96 6.01 -2.44 4.71
C ILE A 96 6.89 -3.58 5.22
N THR A 97 7.92 -3.24 5.97
CA THR A 97 8.70 -4.23 6.72
C THR A 97 7.97 -4.66 7.99
N TYR A 98 8.42 -5.76 8.59
CA TYR A 98 7.95 -6.16 9.91
C TYR A 98 8.21 -5.07 10.98
N ASP A 99 9.35 -4.37 10.92
CA ASP A 99 9.66 -3.28 11.84
C ASP A 99 8.67 -2.11 11.69
N GLN A 100 8.34 -1.73 10.44
CA GLN A 100 7.32 -0.71 10.17
C GLN A 100 5.93 -1.14 10.65
N TYR A 101 5.60 -2.43 10.56
CA TYR A 101 4.38 -2.96 11.14
C TYR A 101 4.33 -2.78 12.67
N LEU A 102 5.45 -3.04 13.37
CA LEU A 102 5.54 -2.80 14.81
C LEU A 102 5.46 -1.31 15.16
N GLU A 103 6.12 -0.43 14.39
CA GLU A 103 5.99 1.02 14.56
C GLU A 103 4.54 1.48 14.44
N PHE A 104 3.76 0.91 13.52
CA PHE A 104 2.34 1.21 13.39
C PHE A 104 1.55 0.76 14.64
N ILE A 105 1.83 -0.42 15.18
CA ILE A 105 1.20 -0.90 16.42
C ILE A 105 1.54 0.03 17.60
N GLU A 106 2.80 0.44 17.73
CA GLU A 106 3.24 1.39 18.77
C GLU A 106 2.44 2.70 18.69
N ILE A 107 2.21 3.21 17.47
CA ILE A 107 1.35 4.39 17.26
C ILE A 107 -0.07 4.12 17.76
N LEU A 108 -0.69 2.99 17.41
CA LEU A 108 -2.04 2.65 17.87
C LEU A 108 -2.12 2.52 19.39
N GLU A 109 -1.14 1.87 20.01
CA GLU A 109 -1.06 1.72 21.46
C GLU A 109 -0.94 3.05 22.18
N SER A 110 -0.19 4.00 21.62
CA SER A 110 -0.08 5.36 22.17
C SER A 110 -1.40 6.15 22.13
N LEU A 111 -2.35 5.74 21.27
CA LEU A 111 -3.68 6.34 21.12
C LEU A 111 -4.76 5.59 21.90
N GLN A 112 -4.44 4.43 22.47
CA GLN A 112 -5.39 3.60 23.20
C GLN A 112 -5.79 4.26 24.53
N THR A 113 -7.08 4.19 24.86
CA THR A 113 -7.62 4.66 26.13
C THR A 113 -8.51 3.57 26.75
N LYS A 114 -8.96 3.78 28.00
CA LYS A 114 -9.91 2.84 28.63
C LYS A 114 -11.18 2.60 27.81
N LYS A 115 -11.61 3.60 27.03
CA LYS A 115 -12.83 3.55 26.19
C LYS A 115 -12.55 3.25 24.72
N ASN A 116 -11.30 3.30 24.28
CA ASN A 116 -10.92 3.13 22.87
C ASN A 116 -9.75 2.15 22.79
N LYS A 117 -10.05 0.90 22.47
CA LYS A 117 -9.07 -0.19 22.36
C LYS A 117 -8.94 -0.64 20.90
N PHE A 118 -7.75 -1.08 20.53
CA PHE A 118 -7.47 -1.58 19.18
C PHE A 118 -7.15 -3.07 19.26
N PHE A 119 -7.96 -3.92 18.64
CA PHE A 119 -7.64 -5.32 18.47
C PHE A 119 -6.83 -5.51 17.18
N CYS A 120 -5.56 -5.87 17.33
CA CYS A 120 -4.67 -6.20 16.22
C CYS A 120 -3.77 -7.37 16.58
N TYR A 121 -3.17 -7.98 15.56
CA TYR A 121 -2.26 -9.11 15.74
C TYR A 121 -0.90 -8.66 16.27
N LYS A 122 -0.49 -9.13 17.44
CA LYS A 122 0.74 -8.67 18.13
C LYS A 122 1.69 -9.83 18.38
N PRO A 123 3.01 -9.62 18.36
CA PRO A 123 3.97 -10.66 18.65
C PRO A 123 3.81 -11.16 20.09
N VAL A 124 3.66 -12.48 20.23
CA VAL A 124 3.65 -13.18 21.54
C VAL A 124 4.87 -14.07 21.72
N ALA A 125 5.52 -14.48 20.62
CA ALA A 125 6.76 -15.24 20.63
C ALA A 125 7.60 -14.89 19.40
N THR A 126 8.92 -14.89 19.54
CA THR A 126 9.87 -14.68 18.45
C THR A 126 11.03 -15.66 18.58
N ASN A 127 11.20 -16.50 17.57
CA ASN A 127 12.28 -17.48 17.46
C ASN A 127 13.01 -17.22 16.14
N ASP A 128 14.23 -16.68 16.22
CA ASP A 128 15.00 -16.23 15.06
C ASP A 128 14.19 -15.26 14.16
N ASN A 129 13.86 -15.70 12.94
CA ASN A 129 13.05 -14.93 12.00
C ASN A 129 11.56 -15.28 12.06
N THR A 130 11.16 -16.29 12.84
CA THR A 130 9.77 -16.71 12.96
C THR A 130 9.09 -16.01 14.13
N VAL A 131 8.00 -15.31 13.84
CA VAL A 131 7.19 -14.57 14.81
C VAL A 131 5.81 -15.18 14.88
N THR A 132 5.34 -15.48 16.09
CA THR A 132 3.94 -15.85 16.34
C THR A 132 3.17 -14.61 16.75
N LEU A 133 2.12 -14.30 16.02
CA LEU A 133 1.23 -13.18 16.23
C LEU A 133 -0.13 -13.64 16.77
N GLU A 134 -0.66 -12.96 17.77
CA GLU A 134 -2.02 -13.22 18.28
C GLU A 134 -2.85 -11.95 18.35
N LEU A 135 -4.15 -12.08 18.06
CA LEU A 135 -5.09 -10.97 18.13
C LEU A 135 -5.28 -10.54 19.59
N SER A 136 -4.89 -9.32 19.92
CA SER A 136 -4.97 -8.78 21.27
C SER A 136 -5.14 -7.26 21.26
N ASN A 137 -5.62 -6.71 22.37
CA ASN A 137 -5.65 -5.28 22.65
C ASN A 137 -4.67 -4.86 23.77
N ASN A 138 -3.94 -5.81 24.36
CA ASN A 138 -2.95 -5.56 25.40
C ASN A 138 -1.84 -4.66 24.89
N LEU A 139 -1.35 -3.75 25.73
CA LEU A 139 -0.19 -2.91 25.41
C LEU A 139 1.08 -3.76 25.52
N ILE A 140 1.91 -3.76 24.48
CA ILE A 140 3.22 -4.43 24.48
C ILE A 140 4.38 -3.44 24.31
N PHE A 141 4.10 -2.23 23.86
CA PHE A 141 5.07 -1.15 23.72
C PHE A 141 4.94 -0.13 24.85
N SER A 142 6.06 0.51 25.19
CA SER A 142 6.03 1.69 26.04
C SER A 142 5.48 2.88 25.23
N PRO A 143 4.61 3.73 25.78
CA PRO A 143 4.01 4.82 25.01
C PRO A 143 5.08 5.80 24.50
N ARG A 144 5.32 5.82 23.18
CA ARG A 144 6.07 6.89 22.50
C ARG A 144 5.13 7.67 21.61
N LEU A 145 4.79 8.88 22.05
CA LEU A 145 3.81 9.70 21.34
C LEU A 145 4.47 10.50 20.21
N LYS A 146 4.16 10.18 18.95
CA LYS A 146 4.42 11.09 17.83
C LYS A 146 3.32 12.16 17.81
N ASN A 147 3.56 13.32 18.44
CA ASN A 147 2.57 14.41 18.62
C ASN A 147 1.80 14.79 17.33
N LYS A 148 2.47 14.80 16.18
CA LYS A 148 1.88 15.15 14.88
C LYS A 148 0.77 14.19 14.41
N ILE A 149 0.81 12.91 14.81
CA ILE A 149 -0.24 11.95 14.45
C ILE A 149 -1.51 12.23 15.26
N LYS A 150 -1.34 12.52 16.56
CA LYS A 150 -2.44 12.75 17.51
C LYS A 150 -3.36 13.90 17.07
N GLU A 151 -2.80 14.99 16.57
CA GLU A 151 -3.58 16.12 16.03
C GLU A 151 -4.44 15.69 14.82
N ASN A 152 -3.86 14.91 13.90
CA ASN A 152 -4.57 14.44 12.72
C ASN A 152 -5.71 13.47 13.03
N VAL A 153 -5.61 12.64 14.09
CA VAL A 153 -6.68 11.68 14.42
C VAL A 153 -7.81 12.25 15.29
N ASN A 154 -7.56 13.31 16.06
CA ASN A 154 -8.50 13.79 17.08
C ASN A 154 -9.59 14.75 16.58
N GLU A 155 -9.49 15.25 15.35
CA GLU A 155 -10.37 16.30 14.82
C GLU A 155 -10.85 15.96 13.42
N LEU A 156 -12.13 16.17 13.09
CA LEU A 156 -12.69 15.95 11.76
C LEU A 156 -13.29 17.24 11.20
N HIS A 157 -12.78 17.68 10.05
CA HIS A 157 -13.31 18.80 9.26
C HIS A 157 -12.85 18.67 7.80
N ILE A 158 -13.27 19.56 6.90
CA ILE A 158 -12.94 19.51 5.47
C ILE A 158 -11.42 19.46 5.18
N GLY A 159 -10.62 20.15 5.99
CA GLY A 159 -9.15 20.11 5.96
C GLY A 159 -8.48 18.98 6.77
N ASN A 160 -9.25 18.12 7.45
CA ASN A 160 -8.75 16.98 8.23
C ASN A 160 -9.78 15.83 8.24
N THR A 161 -10.03 15.26 7.07
CA THR A 161 -10.97 14.13 6.90
C THR A 161 -10.34 12.78 7.29
N CYS A 162 -11.11 11.69 7.26
CA CYS A 162 -10.59 10.33 7.45
C CYS A 162 -9.46 9.99 6.45
N ARG A 163 -9.52 10.58 5.22
CA ARG A 163 -8.46 10.47 4.20
C ARG A 163 -7.14 11.07 4.67
N HIS A 164 -7.18 12.24 5.29
CA HIS A 164 -5.98 12.94 5.76
C HIS A 164 -5.29 12.16 6.87
N SER A 165 -6.05 11.67 7.85
CA SER A 165 -5.49 10.84 8.92
C SER A 165 -4.93 9.53 8.40
N ALA A 166 -5.59 8.91 7.40
CA ALA A 166 -5.08 7.69 6.80
C ALA A 166 -3.78 7.93 6.03
N ILE A 167 -3.68 9.02 5.25
CA ILE A 167 -2.42 9.43 4.60
C ILE A 167 -1.33 9.66 5.66
N ALA A 168 -1.61 10.46 6.69
CA ALA A 168 -0.63 10.79 7.73
C ALA A 168 -0.09 9.55 8.45
N LEU A 169 -0.96 8.58 8.75
CA LEU A 169 -0.57 7.31 9.37
C LEU A 169 0.30 6.45 8.43
N VAL A 170 -0.06 6.38 7.15
CA VAL A 170 0.72 5.65 6.15
C VAL A 170 2.09 6.28 5.94
N GLU A 171 2.16 7.61 5.79
CA GLU A 171 3.43 8.33 5.63
C GLU A 171 4.33 8.22 6.86
N ALA A 172 3.74 8.26 8.07
CA ALA A 172 4.48 8.09 9.31
C ALA A 172 5.01 6.67 9.52
N THR A 173 4.40 5.67 8.87
CA THR A 173 4.82 4.26 8.91
C THR A 173 5.87 3.97 7.83
N GLN A 174 5.68 4.52 6.63
CA GLN A 174 6.60 4.32 5.50
C GLN A 174 7.83 5.23 5.56
N HIS A 175 7.78 6.29 6.35
CA HIS A 175 8.78 7.36 6.39
C HIS A 175 8.97 8.05 5.03
N ALA A 176 7.92 8.07 4.22
CA ALA A 176 7.91 8.64 2.88
C ALA A 176 6.48 9.07 2.47
N PRO A 177 6.33 10.03 1.54
CA PRO A 177 5.02 10.46 1.07
C PRO A 177 4.29 9.32 0.33
N VAL A 178 2.96 9.35 0.37
CA VAL A 178 2.13 8.43 -0.41
C VAL A 178 2.33 8.63 -1.92
N ALA A 179 1.93 7.60 -2.69
CA ALA A 179 2.02 7.61 -4.14
C ALA A 179 1.22 8.77 -4.77
N SER A 180 1.67 9.22 -5.95
CA SER A 180 1.16 10.43 -6.60
C SER A 180 -0.33 10.36 -6.98
N LEU A 181 -0.87 9.16 -7.19
CA LEU A 181 -2.29 8.96 -7.49
C LEU A 181 -3.20 9.01 -6.25
N VAL A 182 -2.63 9.07 -5.03
CA VAL A 182 -3.43 9.21 -3.80
C VAL A 182 -3.83 10.67 -3.62
N SER A 183 -5.08 10.99 -3.96
CA SER A 183 -5.64 12.30 -3.65
C SER A 183 -5.94 12.44 -2.15
N SER A 184 -5.61 13.61 -1.58
CA SER A 184 -6.11 14.03 -0.28
C SER A 184 -7.60 14.44 -0.33
N SER A 185 -8.12 14.74 -1.53
CA SER A 185 -9.52 15.08 -1.73
C SER A 185 -10.40 13.86 -1.45
N PHE A 186 -11.23 14.00 -0.42
CA PHE A 186 -12.04 12.90 0.10
C PHE A 186 -13.08 12.35 -0.89
N PHE A 187 -13.56 13.19 -1.81
CA PHE A 187 -14.58 12.81 -2.79
C PHE A 187 -14.01 12.01 -3.96
N ILE A 188 -12.70 12.04 -4.14
CA ILE A 188 -12.03 11.27 -5.19
C ILE A 188 -11.74 9.87 -4.65
N GLY A 189 -12.12 8.85 -5.42
CA GLY A 189 -11.79 7.47 -5.13
C GLY A 189 -10.28 7.23 -5.15
N LEU A 190 -9.83 6.19 -4.45
CA LEU A 190 -8.47 5.70 -4.64
C LEU A 190 -8.32 4.99 -6.00
N PRO A 191 -7.09 4.85 -6.53
CA PRO A 191 -6.90 4.44 -7.91
C PRO A 191 -7.32 3.00 -8.22
N TYR A 192 -7.28 2.08 -7.23
CA TYR A 192 -7.57 0.67 -7.45
C TYR A 192 -8.88 0.25 -6.80
N ASN A 193 -9.49 -0.82 -7.31
CA ASN A 193 -10.79 -1.31 -6.85
C ASN A 193 -10.67 -2.77 -6.39
N THR A 194 -11.38 -3.13 -5.33
CA THR A 194 -11.61 -4.51 -4.90
C THR A 194 -12.95 -4.61 -4.18
N VAL A 195 -13.36 -5.82 -3.81
CA VAL A 195 -14.41 -6.05 -2.81
C VAL A 195 -13.79 -6.66 -1.55
N LEU A 196 -14.52 -6.59 -0.44
CA LEU A 196 -14.11 -7.21 0.83
C LEU A 196 -14.93 -8.47 1.12
N ASP A 197 -14.29 -9.63 1.10
CA ASP A 197 -14.88 -10.90 1.47
C ASP A 197 -14.58 -11.17 2.95
N TYR A 198 -15.62 -11.22 3.79
CA TYR A 198 -15.48 -11.43 5.24
C TYR A 198 -14.51 -10.46 5.91
N GLY A 199 -14.44 -9.23 5.39
CA GLY A 199 -13.60 -8.15 5.89
C GLY A 199 -12.21 -8.05 5.27
N LYS A 200 -11.73 -9.02 4.48
CA LYS A 200 -10.44 -8.99 3.76
C LYS A 200 -10.61 -8.75 2.27
N PRO A 201 -9.61 -8.21 1.53
CA PRO A 201 -9.67 -8.14 0.08
C PRO A 201 -10.00 -9.50 -0.56
N SER A 202 -10.84 -9.48 -1.59
CA SER A 202 -11.26 -10.70 -2.29
C SER A 202 -10.08 -11.45 -2.89
N GLU A 203 -10.15 -12.79 -2.88
CA GLU A 203 -9.14 -13.65 -3.50
C GLU A 203 -9.34 -13.81 -5.02
N GLU A 204 -10.52 -13.41 -5.51
CA GLU A 204 -10.91 -13.43 -6.93
C GLU A 204 -10.42 -12.19 -7.70
N ILE A 205 -10.08 -11.11 -6.98
CA ILE A 205 -9.61 -9.86 -7.56
C ILE A 205 -8.15 -9.63 -7.16
N PRO A 206 -7.24 -9.33 -8.10
CA PRO A 206 -5.87 -9.00 -7.76
C PRO A 206 -5.76 -7.79 -6.81
N PHE A 207 -5.08 -8.01 -5.69
CA PHE A 207 -4.73 -7.02 -4.69
C PHE A 207 -3.28 -6.56 -4.88
N TYR A 208 -3.10 -5.42 -5.55
CA TYR A 208 -1.79 -4.89 -5.91
C TYR A 208 -1.18 -4.05 -4.80
N VAL A 209 0.02 -4.44 -4.40
CA VAL A 209 0.80 -3.75 -3.37
C VAL A 209 2.04 -3.13 -4.01
N LEU A 210 2.16 -1.81 -4.02
CA LEU A 210 3.35 -1.12 -4.53
C LEU A 210 4.54 -1.34 -3.58
N PRO A 211 5.80 -1.35 -4.06
CA PRO A 211 6.94 -1.27 -3.15
C PRO A 211 6.95 0.08 -2.41
N ALA A 212 7.87 0.26 -1.47
CA ALA A 212 8.10 1.57 -0.87
C ALA A 212 8.37 2.61 -1.99
N PRO A 213 7.89 3.87 -1.85
CA PRO A 213 8.05 4.88 -2.88
C PRO A 213 9.53 5.28 -3.05
N PRO A 214 9.94 5.79 -4.23
CA PRO A 214 11.33 6.21 -4.48
C PRO A 214 11.91 7.17 -3.42
N ALA A 215 11.05 8.03 -2.85
CA ALA A 215 11.43 8.98 -1.81
C ALA A 215 11.88 8.31 -0.49
N ALA A 216 11.51 7.04 -0.26
CA ALA A 216 11.96 6.26 0.90
C ALA A 216 13.45 5.86 0.81
N PHE A 217 14.07 5.94 -0.37
CA PHE A 217 15.43 5.47 -0.61
C PHE A 217 16.41 6.63 -0.76
N SER A 218 17.22 6.85 0.26
CA SER A 218 18.34 7.79 0.21
C SER A 218 19.63 7.12 -0.34
N GLY A 219 20.48 7.94 -0.98
CA GLY A 219 21.84 7.54 -1.37
C GLY A 219 21.96 6.70 -2.65
N LEU A 220 20.95 6.66 -3.52
CA LEU A 220 21.02 5.96 -4.82
C LEU A 220 21.75 6.74 -5.92
N GLY A 221 21.91 8.06 -5.75
CA GLY A 221 22.40 8.95 -6.81
C GLY A 221 21.31 9.30 -7.84
N PRO A 222 21.47 10.42 -8.58
CA PRO A 222 20.39 11.00 -9.37
C PRO A 222 19.89 10.09 -10.50
N ILE A 223 20.79 9.37 -11.18
CA ILE A 223 20.44 8.49 -12.30
C ILE A 223 19.60 7.29 -11.83
N LYS A 224 20.04 6.59 -10.78
CA LYS A 224 19.28 5.45 -10.24
C LYS A 224 17.94 5.90 -9.68
N THR A 225 17.90 7.05 -8.98
CA THR A 225 16.65 7.66 -8.51
C THR A 225 15.68 7.94 -9.66
N LYS A 226 16.15 8.48 -10.79
CA LYS A 226 15.33 8.70 -11.99
C LYS A 226 14.75 7.38 -12.51
N ILE A 227 15.57 6.33 -12.58
CA ILE A 227 15.15 5.00 -13.07
C ILE A 227 14.07 4.41 -12.19
N ILE A 228 14.31 4.31 -10.87
CA ILE A 228 13.33 3.71 -9.96
C ILE A 228 12.03 4.54 -9.92
N THR A 229 12.11 5.85 -10.11
CA THR A 229 10.93 6.72 -10.23
C THR A 229 10.09 6.37 -11.45
N LYS A 230 10.72 6.17 -12.61
CA LYS A 230 10.01 5.77 -13.83
C LYS A 230 9.39 4.37 -13.70
N LEU A 231 10.10 3.41 -13.12
CA LEU A 231 9.59 2.06 -12.84
C LEU A 231 8.37 2.13 -11.91
N TYR A 232 8.47 2.90 -10.83
CA TYR A 232 7.39 3.09 -9.87
C TYR A 232 6.14 3.70 -10.50
N GLN A 233 6.28 4.81 -11.23
CA GLN A 233 5.18 5.46 -11.93
C GLN A 233 4.51 4.53 -12.95
N ARG A 234 5.30 3.64 -13.58
CA ARG A 234 4.77 2.65 -14.52
C ARG A 234 3.95 1.57 -13.82
N MET A 235 4.44 1.05 -12.70
CA MET A 235 3.67 0.12 -11.85
C MET A 235 2.37 0.77 -11.38
N GLU A 236 2.44 2.02 -10.92
CA GLU A 236 1.29 2.76 -10.41
C GLU A 236 0.21 2.97 -11.50
N ARG A 237 0.59 3.44 -12.68
CA ARG A 237 -0.34 3.79 -13.77
C ARG A 237 -0.85 2.59 -14.55
N MET A 238 -0.10 1.50 -14.61
CA MET A 238 -0.53 0.36 -15.44
C MET A 238 -1.79 -0.33 -14.95
N LEU A 239 -2.03 -0.24 -13.64
CA LEU A 239 -3.16 -0.83 -12.95
C LEU A 239 -4.47 -0.10 -13.23
N LEU A 240 -4.44 1.09 -13.85
CA LEU A 240 -5.63 1.86 -14.24
C LEU A 240 -6.26 1.40 -15.56
N LEU A 241 -5.58 0.53 -16.33
CA LEU A 241 -6.00 0.17 -17.69
C LEU A 241 -6.76 -1.17 -17.73
N GLU A 242 -6.11 -2.26 -17.34
CA GLU A 242 -6.67 -3.62 -17.37
C GLU A 242 -6.19 -4.39 -16.14
N THR A 243 -6.77 -4.02 -14.99
CA THR A 243 -6.37 -4.42 -13.64
C THR A 243 -6.44 -5.93 -13.41
N ASN A 244 -7.37 -6.64 -14.07
CA ASN A 244 -7.62 -8.06 -13.81
C ASN A 244 -7.02 -9.00 -14.87
N SER A 245 -6.18 -8.48 -15.77
CA SER A 245 -5.55 -9.33 -16.79
C SER A 245 -4.26 -9.95 -16.25
N GLN A 246 -4.05 -11.24 -16.55
CA GLN A 246 -2.80 -11.94 -16.20
C GLN A 246 -1.56 -11.21 -16.72
N ALA A 247 -1.65 -10.63 -17.93
CA ALA A 247 -0.55 -9.85 -18.50
C ALA A 247 -0.24 -8.56 -17.71
N THR A 248 -1.21 -7.96 -17.02
CA THR A 248 -0.96 -6.85 -16.08
C THR A 248 -0.32 -7.37 -14.81
N GLU A 249 -0.84 -8.46 -14.24
CA GLU A 249 -0.30 -9.09 -13.04
C GLU A 249 1.18 -9.47 -13.19
N ASP A 250 1.51 -10.19 -14.26
CA ASP A 250 2.87 -10.65 -14.54
C ASP A 250 3.82 -9.46 -14.72
N LYS A 251 3.40 -8.45 -15.50
CA LYS A 251 4.20 -7.24 -15.71
C LYS A 251 4.41 -6.45 -14.43
N PHE A 252 3.38 -6.35 -13.59
CA PHE A 252 3.48 -5.66 -12.31
C PHE A 252 4.51 -6.36 -11.42
N LEU A 253 4.40 -7.68 -11.26
CA LEU A 253 5.33 -8.47 -10.46
C LEU A 253 6.77 -8.37 -10.96
N ARG A 254 7.00 -8.48 -12.27
CA ARG A 254 8.35 -8.35 -12.86
C ARG A 254 8.93 -6.96 -12.68
N LEU A 255 8.15 -5.89 -12.91
CA LEU A 255 8.64 -4.54 -12.64
C LEU A 255 8.93 -4.31 -11.16
N LYS A 256 8.11 -4.87 -10.26
CA LYS A 256 8.33 -4.79 -8.82
C LYS A 256 9.61 -5.49 -8.41
N GLU A 257 9.87 -6.67 -8.96
CA GLU A 257 11.12 -7.41 -8.77
C GLU A 257 12.34 -6.59 -9.23
N LEU A 258 12.30 -6.03 -10.45
CA LEU A 258 13.38 -5.18 -10.94
C LEU A 258 13.59 -3.96 -10.04
N TYR A 259 12.51 -3.29 -9.65
CA TYR A 259 12.56 -2.14 -8.75
C TYR A 259 13.28 -2.51 -7.43
N LEU A 260 12.85 -3.61 -6.79
CA LEU A 260 13.40 -4.09 -5.52
C LEU A 260 14.88 -4.50 -5.66
N ASN A 261 15.25 -5.10 -6.78
CA ASN A 261 16.64 -5.45 -7.07
C ASN A 261 17.52 -4.19 -7.13
N ILE A 262 17.08 -3.14 -7.82
CA ILE A 262 17.82 -1.87 -7.96
C ILE A 262 18.02 -1.16 -6.61
N VAL A 263 16.97 -1.09 -5.78
CA VAL A 263 17.05 -0.41 -4.48
C VAL A 263 17.70 -1.25 -3.38
N GLY A 264 17.79 -2.56 -3.57
CA GLY A 264 18.37 -3.53 -2.63
C GLY A 264 19.71 -4.11 -3.11
N PRO A 265 19.77 -5.38 -3.55
CA PRO A 265 21.02 -6.06 -3.90
C PRO A 265 21.92 -5.31 -4.89
N GLN A 266 21.32 -4.62 -5.87
CA GLN A 266 22.03 -3.91 -6.93
C GLN A 266 22.29 -2.43 -6.60
N LYS A 267 21.95 -1.99 -5.39
CA LYS A 267 22.10 -0.59 -4.96
C LYS A 267 23.52 -0.08 -5.17
N LYS A 268 24.54 -0.93 -5.00
CA LYS A 268 25.96 -0.57 -5.09
C LYS A 268 26.58 -0.75 -6.47
N LEU A 269 25.87 -1.33 -7.45
CA LEU A 269 26.42 -1.52 -8.80
C LEU A 269 26.78 -0.19 -9.46
N SER A 270 27.85 -0.16 -10.23
CA SER A 270 28.15 0.95 -11.14
C SER A 270 27.05 1.10 -12.21
N LEU A 271 27.02 2.21 -12.94
CA LEU A 271 26.03 2.41 -14.01
C LEU A 271 26.22 1.42 -15.18
N SER A 272 27.44 0.94 -15.41
CA SER A 272 27.74 -0.10 -16.42
C SER A 272 27.21 -1.47 -15.99
N GLU A 273 27.51 -1.89 -14.76
CA GLU A 273 27.00 -3.15 -14.20
C GLU A 273 25.47 -3.15 -14.10
N LEU A 274 24.88 -2.01 -13.72
CA LEU A 274 23.42 -1.86 -13.68
C LEU A 274 22.79 -1.97 -15.07
N LEU A 275 23.39 -1.33 -16.09
CA LEU A 275 22.91 -1.46 -17.47
C LEU A 275 22.95 -2.91 -17.94
N GLN A 276 24.07 -3.60 -17.72
CA GLN A 276 24.21 -5.00 -18.08
C GLN A 276 23.17 -5.87 -17.36
N SER A 277 22.96 -5.65 -16.06
CA SER A 277 21.95 -6.38 -15.30
C SER A 277 20.53 -6.15 -15.83
N ILE A 278 20.18 -4.91 -16.20
CA ILE A 278 18.86 -4.59 -16.76
C ILE A 278 18.69 -5.24 -18.13
N GLN A 279 19.72 -5.25 -18.97
CA GLN A 279 19.70 -5.90 -20.28
C GLN A 279 19.49 -7.42 -20.16
N THR A 280 20.22 -8.09 -19.25
CA THR A 280 20.02 -9.51 -18.95
C THR A 280 18.60 -9.76 -18.45
N TRP A 281 18.14 -8.99 -17.45
CA TRP A 281 16.78 -9.12 -16.92
C TRP A 281 15.71 -8.91 -17.99
N LYS A 282 15.90 -7.94 -18.90
CA LYS A 282 14.98 -7.69 -20.01
C LYS A 282 14.90 -8.88 -20.97
N GLN A 283 16.04 -9.49 -21.31
CA GLN A 283 16.09 -10.67 -22.18
C GLN A 283 15.35 -11.85 -21.55
N GLU A 284 15.58 -12.12 -20.27
CA GLU A 284 14.90 -13.18 -19.51
C GLU A 284 13.38 -12.96 -19.42
N ASN A 285 12.93 -11.70 -19.37
CA ASN A 285 11.52 -11.34 -19.23
C ASN A 285 10.85 -10.89 -20.54
N GLN A 286 11.49 -11.11 -21.70
CA GLN A 286 11.06 -10.58 -23.00
C GLN A 286 9.61 -10.95 -23.35
N SER A 287 9.19 -12.19 -23.10
CA SER A 287 7.83 -12.66 -23.39
C SER A 287 6.76 -11.91 -22.59
N ILE A 288 7.02 -11.70 -21.29
CA ILE A 288 6.13 -10.94 -20.39
C ILE A 288 6.10 -9.47 -20.79
N LEU A 289 7.27 -8.88 -21.08
CA LEU A 289 7.38 -7.46 -21.40
C LEU A 289 6.72 -7.10 -22.73
N THR A 290 6.77 -7.98 -23.72
CA THR A 290 6.16 -7.76 -25.04
C THR A 290 4.67 -8.09 -25.09
N ALA A 291 4.16 -8.96 -24.21
CA ALA A 291 2.75 -9.37 -24.18
C ALA A 291 1.78 -8.19 -24.23
N LEU A 292 0.87 -8.17 -25.19
CA LEU A 292 -0.18 -7.15 -25.27
C LEU A 292 -1.32 -7.51 -24.31
N ARG A 293 -1.77 -6.54 -23.52
CA ARG A 293 -2.86 -6.75 -22.55
C ARG A 293 -4.20 -6.96 -23.26
N LYS A 294 -4.41 -6.19 -24.33
CA LYS A 294 -5.49 -6.34 -25.29
C LYS A 294 -4.95 -6.61 -26.68
N LYS A 295 -5.38 -7.72 -27.28
CA LYS A 295 -5.11 -8.07 -28.67
C LYS A 295 -6.30 -7.66 -29.53
N TYR A 296 -6.02 -6.97 -30.63
CA TYR A 296 -7.00 -6.63 -31.66
C TYR A 296 -6.72 -7.45 -32.92
N PHE A 297 -7.72 -7.61 -33.79
CA PHE A 297 -7.57 -8.42 -35.00
C PHE A 297 -6.45 -7.92 -35.93
N TRP A 298 -6.12 -6.62 -35.88
CA TRP A 298 -5.05 -6.03 -36.68
C TRP A 298 -3.64 -6.25 -36.13
N ASP A 299 -3.50 -6.76 -34.90
CA ASP A 299 -2.18 -7.06 -34.32
C ASP A 299 -1.45 -8.20 -35.04
N SER A 300 -2.18 -8.98 -35.84
CA SER A 300 -1.61 -9.98 -36.75
C SER A 300 -0.89 -9.35 -37.95
N PHE A 301 -1.16 -8.08 -38.26
CA PHE A 301 -0.54 -7.36 -39.39
C PHE A 301 0.61 -6.43 -38.96
N PHE A 302 0.61 -5.95 -37.71
CA PHE A 302 1.68 -5.10 -37.17
C PHE A 302 1.93 -5.39 -35.68
N THR A 303 3.22 -5.55 -35.31
CA THR A 303 3.59 -5.80 -33.91
C THR A 303 3.57 -4.51 -33.11
N ARG A 304 2.55 -4.34 -32.25
CA ARG A 304 2.52 -3.22 -31.30
C ARG A 304 3.51 -3.46 -30.17
N LYS A 305 4.25 -2.41 -29.80
CA LYS A 305 5.16 -2.44 -28.66
C LYS A 305 4.41 -2.13 -27.37
N SER A 306 4.61 -2.98 -26.37
CA SER A 306 4.06 -2.74 -25.04
C SER A 306 4.73 -1.52 -24.39
N ALA A 307 3.94 -0.64 -23.77
CA ALA A 307 4.48 0.53 -23.07
C ALA A 307 5.42 0.17 -21.90
N THR A 308 5.34 -1.06 -21.39
CA THR A 308 6.32 -1.55 -20.40
C THR A 308 7.67 -1.84 -21.07
N MET A 309 7.68 -2.46 -22.26
CA MET A 309 8.91 -2.66 -23.02
C MET A 309 9.54 -1.33 -23.44
N SER A 310 8.74 -0.38 -23.92
CA SER A 310 9.23 0.97 -24.29
C SER A 310 9.92 1.69 -23.12
N LEU A 311 9.38 1.54 -21.90
CA LEU A 311 10.00 2.10 -20.70
C LEU A 311 11.36 1.47 -20.41
N ILE A 312 11.49 0.15 -20.49
CA ILE A 312 12.76 -0.53 -20.17
C ILE A 312 13.84 -0.09 -21.16
N GLU A 313 13.52 0.05 -22.44
CA GLU A 313 14.47 0.59 -23.41
C GLU A 313 14.82 2.05 -23.17
N GLU A 314 13.87 2.85 -22.65
CA GLU A 314 14.16 4.22 -22.24
C GLU A 314 15.14 4.25 -21.05
N VAL A 315 14.97 3.34 -20.10
CA VAL A 315 15.91 3.16 -18.97
C VAL A 315 17.30 2.74 -19.47
N GLU A 316 17.39 1.81 -20.43
CA GLU A 316 18.65 1.43 -21.06
C GLU A 316 19.33 2.62 -21.75
N ARG A 317 18.58 3.40 -22.53
CA ARG A 317 19.11 4.61 -23.19
C ARG A 317 19.60 5.64 -22.19
N ASP A 318 18.83 5.90 -21.13
CA ASP A 318 19.22 6.84 -20.06
C ASP A 318 20.55 6.41 -19.41
N LEU A 319 20.74 5.11 -19.16
CA LEU A 319 21.97 4.57 -18.59
C LEU A 319 23.15 4.67 -19.57
N GLN A 320 22.95 4.36 -20.85
CA GLN A 320 23.97 4.48 -21.88
C GLN A 320 24.46 5.92 -22.06
N VAL A 321 23.54 6.90 -22.01
CA VAL A 321 23.88 8.32 -22.09
C VAL A 321 24.65 8.76 -20.84
N ALA A 322 24.21 8.33 -19.65
CA ALA A 322 24.87 8.67 -18.39
C ALA A 322 26.29 8.10 -18.22
N GLN A 323 26.66 7.08 -19.00
CA GLN A 323 28.02 6.52 -19.02
C GLN A 323 29.00 7.34 -19.89
N ARG A 324 28.48 8.19 -20.79
CA ARG A 324 29.29 9.00 -21.71
C ARG A 324 29.64 10.39 -21.15
N VAL A 325 29.08 10.73 -19.99
CA VAL A 325 29.27 11.99 -19.27
C VAL A 325 30.14 11.72 -18.06
#